data_AF-A0A2I0QK31-F1
#
_entry.id   AF-A0A2I0QK31-F1
#
_cell.length_a   1.000
_cell.length_b   1.000
_cell.length_c   1.000
_cell.angle_alpha   90.00
_cell.angle_beta   90.00
_cell.angle_gamma   90.00
#
_symmetry.space_group_name_H-M   'P 1'
#
loop_
_entity.id
_entity.type
_entity.pdbx_description
1 polymer ?
#
loop_
_entity_poly.entity_id
_entity_poly.type
_entity_poly.pdbx_seq_one_letter_code
_entity_poly.pdbx_strand_id
1 'polypeptide(L)'
;MNTKNKFKINSGNVLIIIAICICLIGISSAEDWEMRGHDLEHTGETSDVIENPENLGLKWKFKAGDNVHSSPAISGNFVYVGSGDNYVYCLNKNTGELLWKL
;
A
#
# COMPACT_ATOMS: atom_id res chain seq x y z
N MET A 1 -49.75 -13.83 -18.80
CA MET A 1 -48.70 -14.87 -18.65
C MET A 1 -47.35 -14.24 -18.96
N ASN A 2 -46.51 -13.97 -17.95
CA ASN A 2 -45.04 -14.00 -18.10
C ASN A 2 -44.41 -14.11 -16.70
N THR A 3 -43.78 -15.24 -16.44
CA THR A 3 -43.21 -15.65 -15.16
C THR A 3 -41.89 -14.93 -14.91
N LYS A 4 -41.81 -14.13 -13.84
CA LYS A 4 -40.55 -13.62 -13.31
C LYS A 4 -39.73 -14.80 -12.80
N ASN A 5 -38.74 -15.25 -13.58
CA ASN A 5 -37.74 -16.21 -13.13
C ASN A 5 -36.92 -15.57 -12.00
N LYS A 6 -37.31 -15.82 -10.75
CA LYS A 6 -36.52 -15.48 -9.57
C LYS A 6 -35.30 -16.40 -9.57
N PHE A 7 -34.13 -15.85 -9.89
CA PHE A 7 -32.86 -16.55 -9.71
C PHE A 7 -32.73 -16.98 -8.25
N LYS A 8 -32.73 -18.30 -8.02
CA LYS A 8 -32.56 -18.88 -6.68
C LYS A 8 -31.08 -19.21 -6.52
N ILE A 9 -30.37 -18.41 -5.73
CA ILE A 9 -28.96 -18.66 -5.41
C ILE A 9 -28.93 -19.75 -4.34
N ASN A 10 -28.39 -20.92 -4.67
CA ASN A 10 -28.26 -22.03 -3.75
C ASN A 10 -26.95 -21.93 -2.96
N SER A 11 -26.86 -22.59 -1.80
CA SER A 11 -25.70 -22.57 -0.89
C SER A 11 -24.37 -22.91 -1.58
N GLY A 12 -24.37 -23.84 -2.55
CA GLY A 12 -23.20 -24.14 -3.38
C GLY A 12 -22.74 -22.98 -4.27
N ASN A 13 -23.68 -22.18 -4.80
CA ASN A 13 -23.37 -21.01 -5.61
C ASN A 13 -22.81 -19.87 -4.74
N VAL A 14 -23.29 -19.75 -3.49
CA VAL A 14 -22.76 -18.77 -2.52
C VAL A 14 -21.30 -19.07 -2.19
N LEU A 15 -20.96 -20.34 -1.94
CA LEU A 15 -19.59 -20.76 -1.67
C LEU A 15 -18.65 -20.51 -2.85
N ILE A 16 -19.11 -20.78 -4.09
CA ILE A 16 -18.35 -20.51 -5.31
C ILE A 16 -18.13 -19.00 -5.52
N ILE A 17 -19.16 -18.19 -5.30
CA ILE A 17 -19.05 -16.71 -5.39
C ILE A 17 -18.07 -16.19 -4.33
N ILE A 18 -18.14 -16.68 -3.09
CA ILE A 18 -17.19 -16.29 -2.02
C ILE A 18 -15.76 -16.71 -2.40
N ALA A 19 -15.55 -17.93 -2.91
CA ALA A 19 -14.24 -18.40 -3.33
C ALA A 19 -13.66 -17.58 -4.50
N ILE A 20 -14.49 -17.21 -5.48
CA ILE A 20 -14.10 -16.33 -6.59
C ILE A 20 -13.75 -14.93 -6.06
N CYS A 21 -14.54 -14.38 -5.15
CA CYS A 21 -14.22 -13.10 -4.51
C CYS A 21 -12.91 -13.16 -3.72
N ILE A 22 -12.63 -14.25 -3.00
CA ILE A 22 -11.37 -14.43 -2.25
C ILE A 22 -10.17 -14.56 -3.21
N CYS A 23 -10.31 -15.26 -4.33
CA CYS A 23 -9.26 -15.37 -5.36
C CYS A 23 -9.02 -14.06 -6.13
N LEU A 24 -10.03 -13.18 -6.24
CA LEU A 24 -9.90 -11.87 -6.87
C LEU A 24 -9.31 -10.81 -5.92
N ILE A 25 -9.26 -11.07 -4.62
CA ILE A 25 -8.48 -10.27 -3.67
C ILE A 25 -7.02 -10.77 -3.74
N GLY A 26 -6.41 -10.63 -4.92
CA GLY A 26 -4.97 -10.61 -4.99
C GLY A 26 -4.52 -9.37 -4.23
N ILE A 27 -4.07 -9.53 -2.98
CA ILE A 27 -3.38 -8.46 -2.25
C ILE A 27 -2.02 -8.34 -2.92
N SER A 28 -1.96 -7.60 -4.03
CA SER A 28 -0.70 -7.07 -4.52
C SER A 28 -0.27 -6.03 -3.49
N SER A 29 0.50 -6.45 -2.50
CA SER A 29 1.20 -5.51 -1.64
C SER A 29 2.32 -4.93 -2.48
N ALA A 30 2.39 -3.61 -2.56
CA ALA A 30 3.62 -2.95 -3.01
C ALA A 30 4.81 -3.53 -2.22
N GLU A 31 5.89 -3.83 -2.93
CA GLU A 31 7.11 -4.43 -2.39
C GLU A 31 7.68 -3.54 -1.28
N ASP A 32 8.23 -4.16 -0.24
CA ASP A 32 8.80 -3.42 0.88
C ASP A 32 10.13 -2.77 0.48
N TRP A 33 10.41 -1.61 1.07
CA TRP A 33 11.64 -0.85 0.86
C TRP A 33 12.32 -0.65 2.21
N GLU A 34 12.75 -1.76 2.81
CA GLU A 34 13.10 -1.77 4.24
C GLU A 34 14.37 -0.97 4.56
N MET A 35 15.22 -0.73 3.55
CA MET A 35 16.50 -0.06 3.74
C MET A 35 16.87 0.92 2.62
N ARG A 36 17.86 1.76 2.89
CA ARG A 36 18.44 2.66 1.87
C ARG A 36 18.88 1.82 0.68
N GLY A 37 18.41 2.18 -0.52
CA GLY A 37 18.79 1.51 -1.75
C GLY A 37 18.09 0.19 -2.02
N HIS A 38 16.98 -0.12 -1.34
CA HIS A 38 16.09 -1.28 -1.54
C HIS A 38 16.72 -2.64 -1.18
N ASP A 39 17.92 -2.93 -1.68
CA ASP A 39 18.63 -4.18 -1.51
C ASP A 39 20.01 -3.99 -0.85
N LEU A 40 20.70 -5.11 -0.59
CA LEU A 40 22.05 -5.12 0.00
C LEU A 40 23.12 -4.52 -0.93
N GLU A 41 22.82 -4.37 -2.22
CA GLU A 41 23.71 -3.76 -3.21
C GLU A 41 23.49 -2.24 -3.31
N HIS A 42 22.44 -1.73 -2.66
CA HIS A 42 21.98 -0.34 -2.68
C HIS A 42 21.64 0.18 -4.09
N THR A 43 21.02 -0.65 -4.93
CA THR A 43 20.70 -0.28 -6.32
C THR A 43 19.73 0.91 -6.40
N GLY A 44 18.78 0.99 -5.48
CA GLY A 44 17.71 1.98 -5.52
C GLY A 44 16.72 1.75 -6.65
N GLU A 45 16.60 0.52 -7.14
CA GLU A 45 15.69 0.13 -8.22
C GLU A 45 14.54 -0.72 -7.71
N THR A 46 13.38 -0.65 -8.39
CA THR A 46 12.23 -1.53 -8.17
C THR A 46 11.93 -2.29 -9.47
N SER A 47 11.41 -3.51 -9.34
CA SER A 47 10.92 -4.28 -10.48
C SER A 47 9.55 -3.81 -10.98
N ASP A 48 8.86 -2.95 -10.22
CA ASP A 48 7.55 -2.41 -10.57
C ASP A 48 7.59 -1.54 -11.83
N VAL A 49 6.73 -1.86 -12.80
CA VAL A 49 6.55 -1.07 -14.01
C VAL A 49 5.32 -0.18 -13.87
N ILE A 50 5.52 1.13 -14.01
CA ILE A 50 4.41 2.11 -14.03
C ILE A 50 3.91 2.26 -15.48
N GLU A 51 2.79 1.61 -15.81
CA GLU A 51 2.24 1.62 -17.17
C GLU A 51 1.79 3.02 -17.63
N ASN A 52 1.25 3.85 -16.73
CA ASN A 52 0.62 5.14 -17.04
C ASN A 52 1.14 6.26 -16.12
N PRO A 53 2.41 6.68 -16.26
CA PRO A 53 3.07 7.61 -15.34
C PRO A 53 2.45 9.02 -15.34
N GLU A 54 1.73 9.41 -16.40
CA GLU A 54 1.00 10.67 -16.48
C GLU A 54 -0.17 10.76 -15.48
N ASN A 55 -0.66 9.62 -14.99
CA ASN A 55 -1.71 9.56 -13.97
C ASN A 55 -1.15 9.62 -12.54
N LEU A 56 0.17 9.76 -12.37
CA LEU A 56 0.77 9.93 -11.06
C LEU A 56 0.32 11.25 -10.44
N GLY A 57 -0.15 11.16 -9.20
CA GLY A 57 -0.62 12.29 -8.42
C GLY A 57 -0.22 12.17 -6.96
N LEU A 58 -0.20 13.31 -6.27
CA LEU A 58 0.05 13.35 -4.83
C LEU A 58 -1.06 12.62 -4.08
N LYS A 59 -0.74 11.47 -3.47
CA LYS A 59 -1.70 10.72 -2.63
C LYS A 59 -1.87 11.35 -1.24
N TRP A 60 -0.76 11.65 -0.57
CA TRP A 60 -0.75 12.29 0.75
C TRP A 60 0.56 13.05 0.96
N LYS A 61 0.58 13.92 1.97
CA LYS A 61 1.78 14.62 2.44
C LYS A 61 1.76 14.72 3.96
N PHE A 62 2.95 14.65 4.56
CA PHE A 62 3.16 14.80 5.99
C PHE A 62 4.16 15.93 6.24
N LYS A 63 3.92 16.75 7.28
CA LYS A 63 4.82 17.84 7.67
C LYS A 63 5.66 17.39 8.87
N ALA A 64 6.93 17.09 8.65
CA ALA A 64 7.91 16.88 9.71
C ALA A 64 8.24 18.19 10.44
N GLY A 65 8.83 18.09 11.64
CA GLY A 65 9.18 19.25 12.45
C GLY A 65 10.41 20.01 11.96
N ASP A 66 11.31 19.35 11.25
CA ASP A 66 12.47 19.96 10.59
C ASP A 66 12.83 19.21 9.28
N ASN A 67 13.97 19.58 8.69
CA ASN A 67 14.52 19.06 7.46
C ASN A 67 14.60 17.53 7.49
N VAL A 68 14.14 16.88 6.41
CA VAL A 68 14.23 15.43 6.23
C VAL A 68 15.36 15.15 5.25
N HIS A 69 16.47 14.60 5.76
CA HIS A 69 17.64 14.22 4.96
C HIS A 69 17.74 12.70 4.72
N SER A 70 16.94 11.90 5.43
CA SER A 70 16.91 10.45 5.26
C SER A 70 16.06 10.01 4.07
N SER A 71 16.46 8.94 3.40
CA SER A 71 15.55 8.16 2.57
C SER A 71 14.48 7.48 3.46
N PRO A 72 13.20 7.45 3.05
CA PRO A 72 12.20 6.69 3.78
C PRO A 72 12.49 5.19 3.73
N ALA A 73 12.10 4.46 4.77
CA ALA A 73 12.02 3.00 4.76
C ALA A 73 10.54 2.57 4.80
N ILE A 74 10.17 1.57 4.02
CA ILE A 74 8.81 1.06 3.90
C ILE A 74 8.82 -0.42 4.28
N SER A 75 7.97 -0.83 5.23
CA SER A 75 7.80 -2.24 5.58
C SER A 75 6.34 -2.48 5.95
N GLY A 76 5.69 -3.41 5.24
CA GLY A 76 4.25 -3.64 5.31
C GLY A 76 3.44 -2.36 5.09
N ASN A 77 2.64 -1.96 6.08
CA ASN A 77 1.76 -0.78 6.02
C ASN A 77 2.39 0.51 6.58
N PHE A 78 3.70 0.50 6.82
CA PHE A 78 4.39 1.57 7.54
C PHE A 78 5.45 2.25 6.68
N VAL A 79 5.59 3.55 6.87
CA VAL A 79 6.67 4.37 6.32
C VAL A 79 7.42 5.02 7.47
N TYR A 80 8.72 4.81 7.53
CA TYR A 80 9.61 5.34 8.56
C TYR A 80 10.48 6.44 7.98
N VAL A 81 10.53 7.58 8.68
CA VAL A 81 11.28 8.76 8.23
C VAL A 81 11.99 9.42 9.41
N GLY A 82 13.30 9.66 9.28
CA GLY A 82 14.05 10.46 10.24
C GLY A 82 14.02 11.95 9.86
N SER A 83 13.95 12.83 10.87
CA SER A 83 13.99 14.28 10.67
C SER A 83 15.08 14.93 11.54
N GLY A 84 15.54 16.10 11.13
CA GLY A 84 16.52 16.92 11.85
C GLY A 84 16.01 17.44 13.20
N ASP A 85 14.72 17.31 13.48
CA ASP A 85 14.13 17.62 14.79
C ASP A 85 14.42 16.54 15.86
N ASN A 86 15.27 15.56 15.52
CA ASN A 86 15.67 14.42 16.34
C ASN A 86 14.58 13.36 16.55
N TYR A 87 13.50 13.39 15.76
CA TYR A 87 12.47 12.35 15.78
C TYR A 87 12.58 11.36 14.62
N VAL A 88 12.20 10.11 14.91
CA VAL A 88 11.81 9.14 13.88
C VAL A 88 10.29 9.07 13.83
N TYR A 89 9.71 9.30 12.66
CA TYR A 89 8.29 9.25 12.40
C TYR A 89 7.90 7.89 11.82
N CYS A 90 6.83 7.29 12.33
CA CYS A 90 6.16 6.16 11.70
C CYS A 90 4.79 6.61 11.19
N LEU A 91 4.60 6.50 9.87
CA LEU A 91 3.40 6.92 9.17
C LEU A 91 2.67 5.72 8.57
N ASN A 92 1.36 5.83 8.46
CA ASN A 92 0.56 4.89 7.67
C ASN A 92 0.86 5.07 6.17
N LYS A 93 1.28 4.00 5.48
CA LYS A 93 1.67 4.00 4.06
C LYS A 93 0.58 4.51 3.11
N ASN A 94 -0.68 4.28 3.45
CA ASN A 94 -1.80 4.60 2.57
C ASN A 94 -2.39 6.00 2.82
N THR A 95 -2.33 6.49 4.06
CA THR A 95 -2.96 7.76 4.44
C THR A 95 -1.99 8.88 4.78
N GLY A 96 -0.73 8.56 5.10
CA GLY A 96 0.25 9.52 5.61
C GLY A 96 0.01 9.96 7.07
N GLU A 97 -0.93 9.32 7.77
CA GLU A 97 -1.23 9.61 9.18
C GLU A 97 -0.06 9.22 10.08
N LEU A 98 0.27 10.09 11.03
CA LEU A 98 1.26 9.82 12.07
C LEU A 98 0.73 8.79 13.06
N LEU A 99 1.39 7.64 13.15
CA LEU A 99 1.06 6.59 14.11
C LEU A 99 1.81 6.79 15.42
N TRP A 100 3.11 7.08 15.34
CA TRP A 100 3.96 7.42 16.49
C TRP A 100 5.22 8.15 16.06
N LYS A 101 5.90 8.77 17.02
CA LYS A 101 7.27 9.27 16.88
C LYS A 101 8.10 9.00 18.14
N LEU A 102 9.40 8.81 17.96
CA LEU A 102 10.39 8.56 19.02
C LEU A 102 11.45 9.65 19.01
#